data_AF-A0A966RK68-F1
#
_entry.id   AF-A0A966RK68-F1
#
_cell.length_a   1.000
_cell.length_b   1.000
_cell.length_c   1.000
_cell.angle_alpha   90.00
_cell.angle_beta   90.00
_cell.angle_gamma   90.00
#
_symmetry.space_group_name_H-M   'P 1'
#
loop_
_entity.id
_entity.type
_entity.pdbx_description
1 polymer ?
#
loop_
_entity_poly.entity_id
_entity_poly.type
_entity_poly.pdbx_seq_one_letter_code
_entity_poly.pdbx_strand_id
1 'polypeptide(L)' 'ANDVAAEVRKHYSAELIDIPIPRAVRISEAPSYGQTVMTYDPASNGAEAYALVAREIARRGAPSSNSNSEKGVG' A
#
# COMPACT_ATOMS: atom_id res chain seq x y z
N ALA A 1 0.33 -16.88 -20.24
CA ALA A 1 -0.51 -16.61 -19.04
C ALA A 1 -0.02 -15.39 -18.22
N ASN A 2 0.91 -14.57 -18.72
CA ASN A 2 1.43 -13.39 -18.00
C ASN A 2 0.77 -12.06 -18.43
N ASP A 3 -0.18 -12.09 -19.38
CA ASP A 3 -0.63 -10.87 -20.06
C ASP A 3 -1.58 -10.01 -19.23
N VAL A 4 -2.44 -10.62 -18.40
CA VAL A 4 -3.47 -9.87 -17.65
C VAL A 4 -2.84 -8.88 -16.66
N ALA A 5 -1.79 -9.28 -15.94
CA ALA A 5 -1.15 -8.41 -14.96
C ALA A 5 -0.36 -7.26 -15.61
N ALA A 6 0.17 -7.46 -16.82
CA ALA A 6 0.84 -6.42 -17.59
C ALA A 6 -0.18 -5.43 -18.18
N GLU A 7 -1.30 -5.94 -18.69
CA GLU A 7 -2.38 -5.14 -19.26
C GLU A 7 -3.06 -4.28 -18.20
N VAL A 8 -3.34 -4.81 -17.01
CA VAL A 8 -3.88 -4.06 -15.87
C VAL A 8 -2.92 -2.95 -15.45
N ARG A 9 -1.60 -3.23 -15.40
CA ARG A 9 -0.59 -2.20 -15.10
C ARG A 9 -0.55 -1.08 -16.13
N LYS A 10 -0.69 -1.43 -17.41
CA LYS A 10 -0.70 -0.45 -18.51
C LYS A 10 -1.93 0.46 -18.45
N HIS A 11 -3.11 -0.10 -18.18
CA HIS A 11 -4.37 0.66 -18.21
C HIS A 11 -4.66 1.43 -16.92
N TYR A 12 -4.26 0.92 -15.75
CA TYR A 12 -4.62 1.47 -14.44
C TYR A 12 -3.41 1.97 -13.64
N SER A 13 -2.40 2.50 -14.35
CA SER A 13 -1.12 2.88 -13.72
C SER A 13 -1.24 3.89 -12.58
N ALA A 14 -2.26 4.77 -12.62
CA ALA A 14 -2.49 5.78 -11.58
C ALA A 14 -3.24 5.22 -10.36
N GLU A 15 -4.10 4.23 -10.57
CA GLU A 15 -4.93 3.60 -9.55
C GLU A 15 -4.18 2.50 -8.79
N LEU A 16 -3.18 1.89 -9.43
CA LEU A 16 -2.40 0.82 -8.82
C LEU A 16 -1.44 1.33 -7.75
N ILE A 17 -1.22 0.48 -6.74
CA ILE A 17 -0.19 0.64 -5.73
C ILE A 17 0.95 -0.31 -6.12
N ASP A 18 2.11 0.25 -6.42
CA ASP A 18 3.29 -0.51 -6.88
C ASP A 18 4.11 -1.05 -5.70
N ILE A 19 3.42 -1.76 -4.80
CA ILE A 19 4.02 -2.44 -3.65
C ILE A 19 3.63 -3.90 -3.72
N PRO A 20 4.56 -4.81 -4.05
CA PRO A 20 4.25 -6.23 -4.15
C PRO A 20 3.98 -6.84 -2.78
N ILE A 21 2.84 -7.51 -2.63
CA ILE A 21 2.56 -8.30 -1.42
C ILE A 21 3.18 -9.70 -1.60
N PRO A 22 4.14 -10.10 -0.75
CA PRO A 22 4.78 -11.40 -0.87
C PRO A 22 3.80 -12.53 -0.52
N ARG A 23 3.96 -13.68 -1.17
CA ARG A 23 3.29 -14.91 -0.75
C ARG A 23 3.97 -15.45 0.50
N ALA A 24 3.52 -15.02 1.68
CA ALA A 24 4.08 -15.45 2.95
C ALA A 24 3.08 -16.34 3.72
N VAL A 25 3.58 -17.47 4.25
CA VAL A 25 2.79 -18.43 5.05
C VAL A 25 2.09 -17.73 6.22
N ARG A 26 2.80 -16.82 6.89
CA ARG A 26 2.28 -16.05 8.03
C ARG A 26 1.09 -15.14 7.68
N ILE A 27 1.02 -14.62 6.45
CA ILE A 27 -0.17 -13.88 5.96
C ILE A 27 -1.38 -14.83 5.89
N SER A 28 -1.17 -16.06 5.43
CA SER A 28 -2.24 -17.06 5.30
C SER A 28 -2.67 -17.68 6.62
N GLU A 29 -1.77 -17.77 7.61
CA GLU A 29 -2.07 -18.33 8.94
C GLU A 29 -2.79 -17.34 9.86
N ALA A 30 -2.44 -16.05 9.82
CA ALA A 30 -2.98 -15.04 10.73
C ALA A 30 -4.53 -15.05 10.84
N PRO A 31 -5.30 -15.18 9.72
CA PRO A 31 -6.76 -15.30 9.79
C PRO A 31 -7.26 -16.48 10.64
N SER A 32 -6.58 -17.63 10.62
CA SER A 32 -6.96 -18.80 11.42
C SER A 32 -6.80 -18.56 12.92
N TYR A 33 -5.92 -17.64 13.32
CA TYR A 33 -5.75 -17.20 14.71
C TYR A 33 -6.64 -16.00 15.07
N GLY A 34 -7.50 -15.53 14.16
CA GLY A 34 -8.33 -14.34 14.38
C GLY A 34 -7.52 -13.05 14.48
N GLN A 35 -6.30 -13.03 13.93
CA GLN A 35 -5.38 -11.90 13.99
C GLN A 35 -5.06 -11.37 12.60
N THR A 36 -4.65 -10.10 12.53
CA THR A 36 -4.06 -9.55 11.30
C THR A 36 -2.59 -9.97 11.20
N VAL A 37 -2.01 -9.96 10.00
CA VAL A 37 -0.57 -10.23 9.83
C VAL A 37 0.29 -9.23 10.63
N MET A 38 -0.18 -7.98 10.79
CA MET A 38 0.51 -6.95 11.58
C MET A 38 0.54 -7.27 13.08
N THR A 39 -0.41 -8.05 13.59
CA THR A 39 -0.48 -8.46 14.99
C THR A 39 0.15 -9.83 15.21
N TYR A 40 -0.10 -10.77 14.30
CA TYR A 40 0.38 -12.15 14.39
C TYR A 40 1.90 -12.25 14.21
N ASP A 41 2.47 -11.52 13.24
CA ASP A 41 3.90 -11.50 12.99
C ASP A 41 4.36 -10.12 12.48
N PRO A 42 4.49 -9.13 13.39
CA PRO A 42 4.80 -7.74 13.04
C PRO A 42 6.16 -7.58 12.33
N ALA A 43 7.10 -8.50 12.55
CA ALA A 43 8.44 -8.47 11.96
C ALA A 43 8.51 -9.19 10.60
N SER A 44 7.41 -9.78 10.13
CA SER A 44 7.38 -10.47 8.85
C SER A 44 7.40 -9.50 7.66
N ASN A 45 8.01 -9.93 6.56
CA ASN A 45 7.97 -9.19 5.28
C ASN A 45 6.54 -8.92 4.80
N GLY A 46 5.58 -9.77 5.19
CA GLY A 46 4.17 -9.57 4.91
C GLY A 46 3.59 -8.38 5.67
N ALA A 47 3.83 -8.32 6.97
CA ALA A 47 3.41 -7.19 7.80
C ALA A 47 4.02 -5.87 7.32
N GLU A 48 5.31 -5.88 6.96
CA GLU A 48 5.99 -4.72 6.40
C GLU A 48 5.35 -4.27 5.07
N ALA A 49 5.14 -5.18 4.12
CA ALA A 49 4.52 -4.85 2.84
C ALA A 49 3.12 -4.24 2.99
N TYR A 50 2.29 -4.77 3.89
CA TYR A 50 0.98 -4.20 4.20
C TYR A 50 1.08 -2.82 4.87
N ALA A 51 2.09 -2.57 5.71
CA ALA A 51 2.32 -1.26 6.31
C ALA A 51 2.71 -0.22 5.24
N LEU A 52 3.53 -0.60 4.26
CA LEU A 52 3.88 0.26 3.12
C LEU A 52 2.64 0.61 2.29
N VAL A 53 1.79 -0.38 1.99
CA VAL A 53 0.52 -0.16 1.26
C VAL A 53 -0.41 0.78 2.03
N ALA A 54 -0.59 0.55 3.32
CA ALA A 54 -1.44 1.40 4.16
C ALA A 54 -0.95 2.85 4.16
N ARG A 55 0.37 3.06 4.21
CA ARG A 55 0.97 4.41 4.13
C ARG A 55 0.70 5.07 2.78
N GLU A 56 0.80 4.34 1.67
CA GLU A 56 0.52 4.91 0.34
C GLU A 56 -0.95 5.27 0.18
N ILE A 57 -1.88 4.44 0.68
CA ILE A 57 -3.31 4.76 0.70
C ILE A 57 -3.56 6.03 1.51
N ALA A 58 -2.97 6.13 2.70
CA ALA A 58 -3.09 7.31 3.55
C ALA A 58 -2.55 8.57 2.86
N ARG A 59 -1.40 8.46 2.16
CA ARG A 59 -0.81 9.58 1.41
C ARG A 59 -1.70 10.02 0.24
N ARG A 60 -2.30 9.08 -0.50
CA ARG A 60 -3.22 9.39 -1.62
C ARG A 60 -4.54 9.98 -1.15
N GLY A 61 -5.03 9.55 0.02
CA GLY A 61 -6.28 10.03 0.61
C GLY A 61 -6.13 11.29 1.46
N ALA A 62 -4.92 11.71 1.80
CA ALA A 62 -4.68 12.92 2.56
C ALA A 62 -5.13 14.15 1.74
N PRO A 63 -5.83 15.12 2.36
CA PRO A 63 -6.14 16.37 1.69
C PRO A 63 -4.82 17.01 1.26
N SER A 64 -4.69 17.36 -0.02
CA SER A 64 -3.57 18.17 -0.50
C SER A 64 -3.59 19.48 0.29
N SER A 65 -2.70 19.62 1.27
CA SER A 65 -2.47 20.89 1.93
C SER A 65 -1.87 21.81 0.86
N ASN A 66 -2.73 22.51 0.12
CA ASN A 66 -2.31 23.57 -0.77
C ASN A 66 -1.71 24.68 0.10
N SER A 67 -0.42 24.57 0.38
CA SER A 67 0.41 25.62 0.95
C SER A 67 0.66 26.67 -0.13
N ASN A 68 -0.41 27.40 -0.47
CA ASN A 68 -0.36 28.65 -1.21
C ASN A 68 -0.37 29.79 -0.18
N SER A 69 0.58 29.76 0.76
CA SER A 69 0.85 30.88 1.66
C SER A 69 2.05 31.65 1.10
N GLU A 70 1.77 32.88 0.65
CA GLU A 70 2.68 34.02 0.75
C GLU A 70 3.94 33.98 -0.14
N LYS A 71 3.77 34.31 -1.42
CA LYS A 71 4.78 35.13 -2.12
C LYS A 71 4.30 36.57 -2.08
N GLY A 72 4.96 37.34 -1.21
CA GLY A 72 4.67 38.73 -0.96
C GLY A 72 4.71 39.61 -2.21
N VAL A 73 3.89 40.65 -2.16
CA VAL A 73 4.10 41.88 -2.90
C VAL A 73 3.95 42.98 -1.86
N GLY A 74 5.05 43.65 -1.57
CA GLY A 74 5.08 44.91 -0.81
C GLY A 74 4.60 46.08 -1.64
#